data_AF-A0A803R873-F1
#
_entry.id   AF-A0A803R873-F1
#
_cell.length_a   1.000
_cell.length_b   1.000
_cell.length_c   1.000
_cell.angle_alpha   90.00
_cell.angle_beta   90.00
_cell.angle_gamma   90.00
#
_symmetry.space_group_name_H-M   'P 1'
#
loop_
_entity.id
_entity.type
_entity.pdbx_description
1 polymer ?
#
loop_
_entity_poly.entity_id
_entity_poly.type
_entity_poly.pdbx_seq_one_letter_code
_entity_poly.pdbx_strand_id
1 'polypeptide(L)'
;MLVGAYPFEDQEDPKNFRKTINRIMAVQYKIPEYVHISQDCRHLISRIFVANPAKRITIKEIKNHPWFLKNLPRELTEAAQVMYYRRENPSFSIQTVEDIMKIVDEAKSPPPSSRSVGGFGWVGEEDGDAKEEAEAEEEEEEEEEDEYEKRVKEAHASGEVNIS
;
A
#
# COMPACT_ATOMS: atom_id res chain seq x y z
N MET A 1 -10.51 -13.01 4.58
CA MET A 1 -10.51 -13.66 5.90
C MET A 1 -11.86 -14.29 6.26
N LEU A 2 -12.95 -13.54 6.46
CA LEU A 2 -14.24 -14.13 6.89
C LEU A 2 -15.03 -14.84 5.77
N VAL A 3 -15.07 -14.26 4.57
CA VAL A 3 -15.85 -14.79 3.43
C VAL A 3 -14.95 -15.49 2.39
N GLY A 4 -13.64 -15.21 2.40
CA GLY A 4 -12.69 -15.76 1.41
C GLY A 4 -12.66 -15.04 0.06
N ALA A 5 -13.46 -13.98 -0.13
CA ALA A 5 -13.48 -13.15 -1.33
C ALA A 5 -13.55 -11.66 -0.96
N TYR A 6 -13.26 -10.78 -1.92
CA TYR A 6 -13.37 -9.34 -1.76
C TYR A 6 -14.84 -8.89 -1.75
N PRO A 7 -15.21 -7.89 -0.92
CA PRO A 7 -16.62 -7.53 -0.67
C PRO A 7 -17.32 -6.84 -1.85
N PHE A 8 -16.57 -6.20 -2.76
CA PHE A 8 -17.12 -5.39 -3.85
C PHE A 8 -16.82 -5.96 -5.25
N GLU A 9 -15.95 -6.97 -5.35
CA GLU A 9 -15.63 -7.59 -6.62
C GLU A 9 -16.79 -8.42 -7.17
N ASP A 10 -16.84 -8.53 -8.48
CA ASP A 10 -17.77 -9.44 -9.12
C ASP A 10 -17.23 -10.87 -9.13
N GLN A 11 -18.02 -11.80 -8.63
CA GLN A 11 -17.61 -13.21 -8.54
C GLN A 11 -17.56 -13.89 -9.91
N GLU A 12 -18.36 -13.41 -10.85
CA GLU A 12 -18.43 -13.94 -12.22
C GLU A 12 -17.41 -13.28 -13.16
N ASP A 13 -17.06 -12.02 -12.91
CA ASP A 13 -16.15 -11.22 -13.74
C ASP A 13 -15.19 -10.36 -12.88
N PRO A 14 -14.18 -10.99 -12.25
CA PRO A 14 -13.29 -10.30 -11.31
C PRO A 14 -12.42 -9.22 -11.95
N LYS A 15 -12.24 -9.25 -13.28
CA LYS A 15 -11.47 -8.23 -14.02
C LYS A 15 -12.28 -6.97 -14.34
N ASN A 16 -13.57 -6.94 -13.96
CA ASN A 16 -14.45 -5.81 -14.21
C ASN A 16 -14.29 -4.71 -13.15
N PHE A 17 -13.20 -3.96 -13.25
CA PHE A 17 -12.92 -2.87 -12.31
C PHE A 17 -14.03 -1.81 -12.28
N ARG A 18 -14.68 -1.54 -13.42
CA ARG A 18 -15.78 -0.59 -13.49
C ARG A 18 -16.95 -1.01 -12.60
N LYS A 19 -17.32 -2.29 -12.60
CA LYS A 19 -18.38 -2.82 -11.73
C LYS A 19 -17.96 -2.81 -10.26
N THR A 20 -16.71 -3.15 -9.97
CA THR A 20 -16.15 -3.09 -8.60
C THR A 20 -16.18 -1.67 -8.04
N ILE A 21 -15.73 -0.66 -8.79
CA ILE A 21 -15.76 0.75 -8.38
C ILE A 21 -17.20 1.21 -8.10
N ASN A 22 -18.14 0.88 -8.99
CA ASN A 22 -19.55 1.22 -8.78
C ASN A 22 -20.11 0.63 -7.48
N ARG A 23 -19.75 -0.62 -7.15
CA ARG A 23 -20.15 -1.27 -5.90
C ARG A 23 -19.50 -0.64 -4.67
N ILE A 24 -18.23 -0.22 -4.75
CA ILE A 24 -17.55 0.51 -3.67
C ILE A 24 -18.27 1.82 -3.38
N MET A 25 -18.53 2.63 -4.41
CA MET A 25 -19.18 3.94 -4.28
C MET A 25 -20.61 3.82 -3.72
N ALA A 26 -21.32 2.76 -4.10
CA ALA A 26 -22.66 2.46 -3.59
C ALA A 26 -22.68 1.64 -2.28
N VAL A 27 -21.51 1.26 -1.74
CA VAL A 27 -21.35 0.39 -0.56
C VAL A 27 -22.16 -0.91 -0.69
N GLN A 28 -22.12 -1.51 -1.87
CA GLN A 28 -22.85 -2.73 -2.18
C GLN A 28 -21.99 -3.96 -1.91
N TYR A 29 -22.16 -4.56 -0.74
CA TYR A 29 -21.56 -5.83 -0.36
C TYR A 29 -22.62 -6.76 0.23
N LYS A 30 -22.42 -8.08 0.10
CA LYS A 30 -23.27 -9.09 0.73
C LYS A 30 -22.42 -10.14 1.40
N ILE A 31 -22.81 -10.51 2.62
CA ILE A 31 -22.23 -11.65 3.33
C ILE A 31 -23.05 -12.88 2.93
N PRO A 32 -22.46 -13.89 2.27
CA PRO A 32 -23.20 -15.07 1.83
C PRO A 32 -23.84 -15.82 2.99
N GLU A 33 -24.95 -16.50 2.73
CA GLU A 33 -25.77 -17.14 3.78
C GLU A 33 -25.08 -18.35 4.43
N TYR A 34 -24.20 -19.02 3.70
CA TYR A 34 -23.35 -20.09 4.22
C TYR A 34 -22.27 -19.58 5.21
N VAL A 35 -22.03 -18.27 5.27
CA VAL A 35 -21.04 -17.67 6.18
C VAL A 35 -21.75 -17.20 7.44
N HIS A 36 -21.59 -17.97 8.51
CA HIS A 36 -22.12 -17.62 9.82
C HIS A 36 -21.15 -16.71 10.58
N ILE A 37 -21.56 -15.46 10.80
CA ILE A 37 -20.83 -14.50 11.62
C ILE A 37 -21.73 -14.00 12.76
N SER A 38 -21.12 -13.71 13.91
CA SER A 38 -21.83 -13.11 15.05
C SER A 38 -22.41 -11.74 14.69
N GLN A 39 -23.47 -11.33 15.39
CA GLN A 39 -24.09 -10.02 15.20
C GLN A 39 -23.12 -8.86 15.41
N ASP A 40 -22.24 -8.95 16.42
CA ASP A 40 -21.23 -7.92 16.68
C ASP A 40 -20.23 -7.79 15.51
N CYS A 41 -19.88 -8.90 14.86
CA CYS A 41 -19.03 -8.88 13.66
C CYS A 41 -19.71 -8.14 12.51
N ARG A 42 -20.99 -8.48 12.25
CA ARG A 42 -21.79 -7.84 11.21
C ARG A 42 -21.95 -6.34 11.48
N HIS A 43 -22.17 -5.98 12.73
CA HIS A 43 -22.24 -4.59 13.18
C HIS A 43 -20.93 -3.85 12.93
N LEU A 44 -19.79 -4.42 13.32
CA LEU A 44 -18.47 -3.83 13.08
C LEU A 44 -18.21 -3.60 11.58
N ILE A 45 -18.48 -4.60 10.73
CA ILE A 45 -18.31 -4.48 9.27
C ILE A 45 -19.18 -3.34 8.72
N SER A 46 -20.45 -3.24 9.14
CA SER A 46 -21.36 -2.18 8.69
C SER A 46 -20.90 -0.77 9.09
N ARG A 47 -20.16 -0.66 10.18
CA ARG A 47 -19.59 0.60 10.68
C ARG A 47 -18.29 0.98 9.96
N ILE A 48 -17.59 0.01 9.36
CA ILE A 48 -16.38 0.20 8.55
C ILE A 48 -16.75 0.54 7.10
N PHE A 49 -17.66 -0.22 6.50
CA PHE A 49 -18.14 0.03 5.14
C PHE A 49 -19.21 1.13 5.14
N VAL A 50 -18.74 2.36 5.27
CA VAL A 50 -19.53 3.59 5.22
C VAL A 50 -18.94 4.51 4.16
N ALA A 51 -19.78 4.96 3.21
CA ALA A 51 -19.36 5.84 2.11
C ALA A 51 -18.76 7.15 2.61
N ASN A 52 -19.45 7.80 3.55
CA ASN A 52 -18.98 9.05 4.15
C ASN A 52 -17.85 8.78 5.18
N PRO A 53 -16.62 9.23 4.93
CA PRO A 53 -15.49 8.99 5.84
C PRO A 53 -15.69 9.60 7.23
N ALA A 54 -16.36 10.75 7.33
CA ALA A 54 -16.61 11.43 8.61
C ALA A 54 -17.59 10.65 9.51
N LYS A 55 -18.39 9.73 8.94
CA LYS A 55 -19.29 8.84 9.69
C LYS A 55 -18.70 7.44 9.91
N ARG A 56 -17.56 7.14 9.29
CA ARG A 56 -16.90 5.83 9.40
C ARG A 56 -16.31 5.67 10.79
N ILE A 57 -16.43 4.45 11.33
CA ILE A 57 -15.86 4.14 12.65
C ILE A 57 -14.36 4.38 12.68
N THR A 58 -13.89 5.01 13.75
CA THR A 58 -12.48 5.30 13.99
C THR A 58 -11.75 4.10 14.58
N ILE A 59 -10.42 4.06 14.47
CA ILE A 59 -9.61 3.00 15.10
C ILE A 59 -9.84 2.93 16.62
N LYS A 60 -9.98 4.08 17.29
CA LYS A 60 -10.29 4.13 18.73
C LYS A 60 -11.61 3.45 19.06
N GLU A 61 -12.65 3.68 18.25
CA GLU A 61 -13.94 3.01 18.44
C GLU A 61 -13.87 1.51 18.12
N ILE A 62 -13.10 1.10 17.09
CA ILE A 62 -12.86 -0.32 16.78
C ILE A 62 -12.19 -1.03 17.96
N LYS A 63 -11.14 -0.44 18.55
CA LYS A 63 -10.43 -1.01 19.72
C LYS A 63 -11.36 -1.19 20.93
N ASN A 64 -12.45 -0.43 21.01
CA ASN A 64 -13.46 -0.53 22.06
C ASN A 64 -14.70 -1.35 21.64
N HIS A 65 -14.74 -1.86 20.41
CA HIS A 65 -15.89 -2.58 19.90
C HIS A 65 -15.97 -3.99 20.54
N PRO A 66 -17.16 -4.46 20.96
CA PRO A 66 -17.31 -5.77 21.64
C PRO A 66 -16.70 -6.94 20.87
N TRP A 67 -16.87 -6.96 19.54
CA TRP A 67 -16.27 -7.98 18.69
C TRP A 67 -14.74 -8.01 18.72
N PHE A 68 -14.08 -6.85 18.82
CA PHE A 68 -12.62 -6.73 18.87
C PHE A 68 -12.07 -7.12 20.24
N LEU A 69 -12.77 -6.74 21.31
CA LEU A 69 -12.37 -7.04 22.68
C LEU A 69 -12.57 -8.51 23.05
N LYS A 70 -13.44 -9.23 22.33
CA LYS A 70 -13.72 -10.63 22.60
C LYS A 70 -12.46 -11.48 22.39
N ASN A 71 -12.00 -12.11 23.46
CA ASN A 71 -10.79 -12.94 23.49
C ASN A 71 -9.52 -12.18 23.07
N LEU A 72 -9.46 -10.86 23.27
CA LEU A 72 -8.25 -10.08 23.01
C LEU A 72 -7.14 -10.49 24.00
N PRO A 73 -5.97 -10.98 23.53
CA PRO A 73 -4.84 -11.29 24.39
C PRO A 73 -4.42 -10.09 25.22
N ARG A 74 -4.05 -10.33 26.49
CA ARG A 74 -3.73 -9.25 27.45
C ARG A 74 -2.56 -8.40 26.97
N GLU A 75 -1.62 -9.01 26.27
CA GLU A 75 -0.42 -8.41 25.69
C GLU A 75 -0.76 -7.39 24.59
N LEU A 76 -1.91 -7.56 23.91
CA LEU A 76 -2.40 -6.66 22.86
C LEU A 76 -3.32 -5.57 23.39
N THR A 77 -3.58 -5.53 24.70
CA THR A 77 -4.35 -4.46 25.31
C THR A 77 -3.59 -3.13 25.22
N GLU A 78 -4.33 -2.03 25.18
CA GLU A 78 -3.74 -0.69 25.12
C GLU A 78 -2.81 -0.42 26.30
N ALA A 79 -3.14 -0.91 27.50
CA ALA A 79 -2.27 -0.79 28.67
C ALA A 79 -0.94 -1.57 28.49
N ALA A 80 -0.99 -2.79 27.97
CA ALA A 80 0.21 -3.59 27.73
C ALA A 80 1.07 -3.00 26.60
N GLN A 81 0.45 -2.53 25.52
CA GLN A 81 1.13 -1.83 24.44
C GLN A 81 1.79 -0.54 24.95
N VAL A 82 1.10 0.27 25.75
CA VAL A 82 1.69 1.46 26.37
C VAL A 82 2.91 1.07 27.19
N MET A 83 2.85 0.04 28.03
CA MET A 83 4.01 -0.41 28.79
C MET A 83 5.17 -0.90 27.90
N TYR A 84 4.86 -1.58 26.80
CA TYR A 84 5.85 -2.05 25.83
C TYR A 84 6.57 -0.90 25.10
N TYR A 85 5.85 0.17 24.74
CA TYR A 85 6.41 1.35 24.06
C TYR A 85 6.90 2.46 25.01
N ARG A 86 6.54 2.41 26.29
CA ARG A 86 6.93 3.40 27.31
C ARG A 86 8.34 3.11 27.80
N ARG A 87 9.31 3.46 26.94
CA ARG A 87 10.73 3.70 27.23
C ARG A 87 11.50 2.52 27.83
N GLU A 88 12.56 2.14 27.11
CA GLU A 88 13.63 1.21 27.53
C GLU A 88 13.37 -0.29 27.29
N ASN A 89 12.72 -0.64 26.18
CA ASN A 89 12.96 -1.95 25.56
C ASN A 89 13.97 -1.78 24.42
N PRO A 90 15.25 -2.18 24.58
CA PRO A 90 16.27 -2.17 23.52
C PRO A 90 15.96 -3.10 22.33
N SER A 91 14.76 -3.70 22.26
CA SER A 91 14.45 -4.77 21.32
C SER A 91 14.08 -4.31 19.91
N PHE A 92 13.84 -3.01 19.69
CA PHE A 92 13.32 -2.53 18.40
C PHE A 92 14.40 -2.23 17.37
N SER A 93 15.50 -1.64 17.79
CA SER A 93 16.76 -1.57 17.04
C SER A 93 17.79 -0.94 17.96
N ILE A 94 18.98 -1.49 17.99
CA ILE A 94 20.13 -0.89 18.68
C ILE A 94 20.68 0.29 17.85
N GLN A 95 20.30 0.36 16.57
CA GLN A 95 20.79 1.36 15.64
C GLN A 95 20.13 2.72 15.89
N THR A 96 20.95 3.77 15.98
CA THR A 96 20.44 5.13 16.10
C THR A 96 19.89 5.63 14.77
N VAL A 97 19.11 6.71 14.80
CA VAL A 97 18.59 7.33 13.57
C VAL A 97 19.73 7.78 12.67
N GLU A 98 20.83 8.27 13.25
CA GLU A 98 22.03 8.70 12.53
C GLU A 98 22.70 7.54 11.81
N ASP A 99 22.84 6.39 12.47
CA ASP A 99 23.44 5.19 11.87
C ASP A 99 22.55 4.63 10.74
N ILE A 100 21.22 4.66 10.90
CA ILE A 100 20.28 4.28 9.83
C ILE A 100 20.48 5.18 8.62
N MET A 101 20.49 6.50 8.81
CA MET A 101 20.65 7.47 7.72
C MET A 101 22.00 7.32 7.03
N LYS A 102 23.06 7.04 7.79
CA LYS A 102 24.40 6.79 7.24
C LYS A 102 24.41 5.58 6.30
N ILE A 103 23.77 4.47 6.67
CA ILE A 103 23.66 3.29 5.81
C ILE A 103 22.84 3.60 4.55
N VAL A 104 21.73 4.34 4.70
CA VAL A 104 20.89 4.73 3.56
C VAL A 104 21.69 5.59 2.57
N ASP A 105 22.49 6.54 3.07
CA ASP A 105 23.32 7.40 2.23
C ASP A 105 24.46 6.63 1.55
N GLU A 106 25.08 5.67 2.25
CA GLU A 106 26.09 4.77 1.67
C GLU A 106 25.49 3.88 0.56
N ALA A 107 24.27 3.37 0.76
CA ALA A 107 23.58 2.51 -0.20
C ALA A 107 23.14 3.20 -1.49
N LYS A 108 23.14 4.55 -1.55
CA LYS A 108 22.88 5.31 -2.79
C LYS A 108 24.03 5.18 -3.79
N SER A 109 25.25 4.89 -3.32
CA SER A 109 26.40 4.68 -4.19
C SER A 109 26.61 3.18 -4.45
N PRO A 110 26.66 2.72 -5.71
CA PRO A 110 27.03 1.34 -6.00
C PRO A 110 28.47 1.09 -5.52
N PRO A 111 28.79 -0.13 -5.05
CA PRO A 111 30.15 -0.45 -4.68
C PRO A 111 31.07 -0.26 -5.90
N PRO A 112 32.29 0.29 -5.72
CA PRO A 112 33.25 0.34 -6.81
C PRO A 112 33.47 -1.08 -7.32
N SER A 113 33.36 -1.27 -8.63
CA SER A 113 33.57 -2.57 -9.27
C SER A 113 34.92 -3.13 -8.83
N SER A 114 34.89 -4.14 -7.94
CA SER A 114 36.09 -4.83 -7.56
C SER A 114 36.60 -5.50 -8.82
N ARG A 115 37.78 -5.07 -9.27
CA ARG A 115 38.59 -5.64 -10.36
C ARG A 115 38.17 -7.06 -10.73
N SER A 116 37.96 -7.27 -12.04
CA SER A 116 37.75 -8.56 -12.68
C SER A 116 38.42 -9.72 -11.93
N VAL A 117 37.63 -10.51 -11.19
CA VAL A 117 38.06 -11.85 -10.78
C VAL A 117 38.09 -12.67 -12.06
N GLY A 118 39.27 -12.72 -12.67
CA GLY A 118 39.52 -13.61 -13.79
C GLY A 118 39.30 -15.05 -13.35
N GLY A 119 38.40 -15.73 -14.04
CA GLY A 119 38.31 -17.18 -14.03
C GLY A 119 37.10 -17.78 -13.31
N PHE A 120 35.88 -17.43 -13.72
CA PHE A 120 34.80 -18.42 -13.79
C PHE A 120 33.86 -18.08 -14.96
N GLY A 121 34.10 -18.75 -16.08
CA GLY A 121 33.05 -19.58 -16.66
C GLY A 121 32.14 -19.00 -17.71
N TRP A 122 31.41 -17.90 -17.51
CA TRP A 122 30.26 -17.62 -18.38
C TRP A 122 30.65 -16.75 -19.58
N VAL A 123 31.00 -17.45 -20.66
CA VAL A 123 30.95 -16.95 -22.02
C VAL A 123 29.49 -16.63 -22.35
N GLY A 124 29.22 -15.37 -22.65
CA GLY A 124 27.99 -14.87 -23.25
C GLY A 124 28.29 -13.47 -23.76
N GLU A 125 28.35 -13.35 -25.07
CA GLU A 125 28.84 -12.21 -25.84
C GLU A 125 27.97 -10.95 -25.69
N GLU A 126 28.52 -9.84 -26.21
CA GLU A 126 27.85 -8.57 -26.59
C GLU A 126 27.90 -7.42 -25.57
N ASP A 127 29.11 -6.86 -25.40
CA ASP A 127 29.32 -5.44 -25.10
C ASP A 127 28.93 -4.61 -26.34
N GLY A 128 27.85 -3.83 -26.26
CA GLY A 128 27.49 -2.86 -27.30
C GLY A 128 26.21 -2.05 -27.05
N ASP A 129 25.16 -2.65 -26.49
CA ASP A 129 23.79 -2.08 -26.56
C ASP A 129 23.27 -1.41 -25.27
N ALA A 130 23.78 -1.79 -24.10
CA ALA A 130 23.19 -1.39 -22.81
C ALA A 130 23.34 0.11 -22.47
N LYS A 131 24.07 0.88 -23.28
CA LYS A 131 24.28 2.32 -23.06
C LYS A 131 23.35 3.18 -23.93
N GLU A 132 22.99 2.69 -25.12
CA GLU A 132 22.00 3.37 -25.96
C GLU A 132 20.58 3.10 -25.45
N GLU A 133 20.29 1.91 -24.90
CA GLU A 133 18.99 1.62 -24.28
C GLU A 133 18.71 2.51 -23.05
N ALA A 134 19.71 2.78 -22.21
CA ALA A 134 19.53 3.62 -21.03
C ALA A 134 19.35 5.11 -21.36
N GLU A 135 20.05 5.63 -22.38
CA GLU A 135 19.85 7.01 -22.85
C GLU A 135 18.50 7.14 -23.57
N ALA A 136 18.05 6.12 -24.30
CA ALA A 136 16.72 6.10 -24.92
C ALA A 136 15.58 6.02 -23.89
N GLU A 137 15.75 5.25 -22.81
CA GLU A 137 14.76 5.20 -21.71
C GLU A 137 14.66 6.54 -20.96
N GLU A 138 15.78 7.24 -20.73
CA GLU A 138 15.76 8.58 -20.12
C GLU A 138 15.11 9.64 -21.05
N GLU A 139 15.37 9.58 -22.36
CA GLU A 139 14.70 10.47 -23.33
C GLU A 139 13.19 10.18 -23.45
N GLU A 140 12.76 8.91 -23.43
CA GLU A 140 11.33 8.54 -23.43
C GLU A 140 10.61 9.00 -22.15
N GLU A 141 11.26 8.92 -20.97
CA GLU A 141 10.69 9.41 -19.72
C GLU A 141 10.54 10.95 -19.71
N GLU A 142 11.52 11.70 -20.24
CA GLU A 142 11.41 13.16 -20.37
C GLU A 142 10.30 13.57 -21.37
N GLU A 143 10.15 12.86 -22.49
CA GLU A 143 9.07 13.14 -23.46
C GLU A 143 7.66 12.86 -22.88
N GLU A 144 7.49 11.78 -22.12
CA GLU A 144 6.23 11.48 -21.41
C GLU A 144 5.96 12.53 -20.30
N GLU A 145 6.99 13.03 -19.62
CA GLU A 145 6.84 14.11 -18.63
C GLU A 145 6.32 15.41 -19.26
N ASP A 146 6.91 15.81 -20.39
CA ASP A 146 6.49 17.01 -21.11
C ASP A 146 5.08 16.88 -21.68
N GLU A 147 4.67 15.68 -22.11
CA GLU A 147 3.32 15.46 -22.63
C GLU A 147 2.26 15.52 -21.52
N TYR A 148 2.54 14.99 -20.31
CA TYR A 148 1.60 15.13 -19.19
C TYR A 148 1.44 16.60 -18.79
N GLU A 149 2.54 17.36 -18.70
CA GLU A 149 2.48 18.77 -18.30
C GLU A 149 1.66 19.59 -19.29
N LYS A 150 1.82 19.29 -20.59
CA LYS A 150 1.07 19.93 -21.67
C LYS A 150 -0.43 19.61 -21.58
N ARG A 151 -0.81 18.34 -21.37
CA ARG A 151 -2.21 17.92 -21.21
C ARG A 151 -2.85 18.52 -19.97
N VAL A 152 -2.11 18.64 -18.87
CA VAL A 152 -2.57 19.28 -17.64
C VAL A 152 -2.83 20.77 -17.87
N LYS A 153 -1.89 21.49 -18.50
CA LYS A 153 -2.07 22.91 -18.83
C LYS A 153 -3.25 23.15 -19.78
N GLU A 154 -3.47 22.27 -20.75
CA GLU A 154 -4.61 22.34 -21.67
C GLU A 154 -5.95 22.09 -20.96
N ALA A 155 -6.03 21.13 -20.04
CA ALA A 155 -7.22 20.87 -19.23
C ALA A 155 -7.55 22.03 -18.27
N HIS A 156 -6.52 22.72 -17.76
CA HIS A 156 -6.71 23.94 -16.97
C HIS A 156 -7.14 25.14 -17.83
N ALA A 157 -6.70 25.21 -19.09
CA ALA A 157 -7.04 26.28 -20.03
C ALA A 157 -8.43 26.10 -20.68
N SER A 158 -8.90 24.85 -20.86
CA SER A 158 -10.22 24.54 -21.44
C SER A 158 -11.39 24.77 -20.48
N GLY A 159 -11.10 24.99 -19.19
CA GLY A 159 -12.12 25.34 -18.19
C GLY A 159 -13.06 24.19 -17.80
N GLU A 160 -12.74 22.94 -18.12
CA GLU A 160 -13.61 21.78 -17.83
C GLU A 160 -13.47 21.22 -16.39
N VAL A 161 -12.62 21.80 -15.54
CA VAL A 161 -12.45 21.35 -14.16
C VAL A 161 -13.24 22.22 -13.19
N ASN A 162 -14.56 21.99 -13.11
CA ASN A 162 -15.38 22.51 -12.01
C ASN A 162 -15.17 21.63 -10.76
N ILE A 163 -14.33 22.10 -9.84
CA ILE A 163 -14.33 21.61 -8.46
C ILE A 163 -15.45 22.32 -7.70
N SER A 164 -16.52 21.59 -7.43
CA SER A 164 -17.54 21.92 -6.42
C SER A 164 -17.97 20.63 -5.72
#